data_AF-A0A6G9CNF4-F1
#
_entry.id   AF-A0A6G9CNF4-F1
#
_cell.length_a   1.000
_cell.length_b   1.000
_cell.length_c   1.000
_cell.angle_alpha   90.00
_cell.angle_beta   90.00
_cell.angle_gamma   90.00
#
_symmetry.space_group_name_H-M   'P 1'
#
loop_
_entity.id
_entity.type
_entity.pdbx_description
1 polymer ?
#
loop_
_entity_poly.entity_id
_entity_poly.type
_entity_poly.pdbx_seq_one_letter_code
_entity_poly.pdbx_strand_id
1 'polypeptide(L)'
;MMYASANFDEDVFENPTKFDIMRDPNPHLGFGGTGAHFCIGANLARLEIDLIFNAIADHLPDITRLGDPRRLRSGWLNGIKEFQVDYKTSGCPVKH
;
A
#
# COMPACT_ATOMS: atom_id res chain seq x y z
N MET A 1 -11.54 8.13 11.24
CA MET A 1 -11.99 8.50 9.87
C MET A 1 -12.44 7.22 9.17
N MET A 2 -13.60 7.21 8.51
CA MET A 2 -14.24 5.99 7.96
C MET A 2 -13.87 5.68 6.49
N TYR A 3 -12.80 6.27 5.94
CA TYR A 3 -12.42 6.05 4.53
C TYR A 3 -12.14 4.59 4.18
N ALA A 4 -11.68 3.78 5.15
CA ALA A 4 -11.54 2.35 4.94
C ALA A 4 -12.89 1.72 4.54
N SER A 5 -13.98 2.05 5.23
CA SER A 5 -15.32 1.55 4.89
C SER A 5 -15.73 1.94 3.47
N ALA A 6 -15.55 3.21 3.09
CA ALA A 6 -15.89 3.70 1.75
C ALA A 6 -15.05 3.02 0.65
N ASN A 7 -13.78 2.71 0.92
CA ASN A 7 -12.91 1.98 -0.02
C ASN A 7 -13.27 0.49 -0.18
N PHE A 8 -14.23 -0.01 0.61
CA PHE A 8 -14.79 -1.36 0.48
C PHE A 8 -16.30 -1.34 0.15
N ASP A 9 -16.84 -0.20 -0.25
CA ASP A 9 -18.26 -0.03 -0.58
C ASP A 9 -18.61 -0.74 -1.90
N GLU A 10 -19.49 -1.73 -1.84
CA GLU A 10 -19.94 -2.52 -2.99
C GLU A 10 -20.78 -1.73 -4.01
N ASP A 11 -21.36 -0.58 -3.64
CA ASP A 11 -22.10 0.28 -4.56
C ASP A 11 -21.15 1.05 -5.50
N VAL A 12 -19.85 1.15 -5.14
CA VAL A 12 -18.82 1.88 -5.91
C VAL A 12 -17.79 0.93 -6.51
N PHE A 13 -17.36 -0.09 -5.78
CA PHE A 13 -16.30 -1.00 -6.18
C PHE A 13 -16.83 -2.39 -6.43
N GLU A 14 -16.69 -2.89 -7.66
CA GLU A 14 -16.95 -4.31 -7.93
C GLU A 14 -15.95 -5.19 -7.19
N ASN A 15 -16.45 -6.22 -6.47
CA ASN A 15 -15.65 -7.14 -5.67
C ASN A 15 -14.67 -6.41 -4.71
N PRO A 16 -15.17 -5.58 -3.78
CA PRO A 16 -14.35 -4.62 -3.03
C PRO A 16 -13.23 -5.26 -2.20
N THR A 17 -13.42 -6.50 -1.76
CA THR A 17 -12.45 -7.26 -0.97
C THR A 17 -11.35 -7.93 -1.81
N LYS A 18 -11.51 -7.99 -3.14
CA LYS A 18 -10.49 -8.49 -4.06
C LYS A 18 -9.39 -7.44 -4.21
N PHE A 19 -8.15 -7.86 -3.95
CA PHE A 19 -6.97 -7.09 -4.32
C PHE A 19 -6.69 -7.27 -5.81
N ASP A 20 -6.93 -6.20 -6.57
CA ASP A 20 -6.77 -6.17 -8.02
C ASP A 20 -5.95 -4.93 -8.41
N ILE A 21 -4.71 -5.15 -8.85
CA ILE A 21 -3.79 -4.08 -9.23
C ILE A 21 -4.16 -3.44 -10.58
N MET A 22 -5.04 -4.10 -11.35
CA MET A 22 -5.51 -3.63 -12.65
C MET A 22 -6.89 -2.97 -12.58
N ARG A 23 -7.44 -2.78 -11.37
CA ARG A 23 -8.76 -2.16 -11.17
C ARG A 23 -8.81 -0.76 -11.79
N ASP A 24 -9.75 -0.58 -12.72
CA ASP A 24 -10.08 0.70 -13.34
C ASP A 24 -11.60 0.71 -13.64
N PRO A 25 -12.37 1.72 -13.19
CA PRO A 25 -11.94 2.87 -12.38
C PRO A 25 -11.60 2.50 -10.92
N ASN A 26 -10.76 3.32 -10.27
CA ASN A 26 -10.38 3.14 -8.86
C ASN A 26 -10.48 4.44 -8.03
N PRO A 27 -11.71 4.95 -7.77
CA PRO A 27 -11.95 6.23 -7.10
C PRO A 27 -11.77 6.15 -5.57
N HIS A 28 -10.64 5.63 -5.10
CA HIS A 28 -10.37 5.45 -3.67
C HIS A 28 -10.23 6.78 -2.91
N LEU A 29 -10.65 6.80 -1.64
CA LEU A 29 -10.59 7.96 -0.75
C LEU A 29 -9.33 7.96 0.15
N GLY A 30 -8.26 7.29 -0.29
CA GLY A 30 -7.00 7.17 0.47
C GLY A 30 -6.34 8.52 0.79
N PHE A 31 -6.64 9.56 0.00
CA PHE A 31 -6.14 10.92 0.16
C PHE A 31 -7.22 11.92 0.63
N GLY A 32 -8.37 11.40 1.10
CA GLY A 32 -9.54 12.20 1.51
C GLY A 32 -10.61 12.32 0.42
N GLY A 33 -11.82 12.72 0.82
CA GLY A 33 -13.03 12.84 -0.03
C GLY A 33 -13.05 14.03 -0.99
N THR A 34 -11.93 14.31 -1.68
CA THR A 34 -11.82 15.33 -2.76
C THR A 34 -12.23 16.78 -2.39
N GLY A 35 -12.27 17.13 -1.10
CA GLY A 35 -12.66 18.47 -0.61
C GLY A 35 -11.50 19.41 -0.30
N ALA A 36 -11.78 20.50 0.41
CA ALA A 36 -10.81 21.55 0.79
C ALA A 36 -9.58 21.05 1.55
N HIS A 37 -9.67 19.86 2.16
CA HIS A 37 -8.59 19.20 2.90
C HIS A 37 -8.08 17.94 2.19
N PHE A 38 -8.22 17.86 0.87
CA PHE A 38 -7.59 16.81 0.08
C PHE A 38 -6.07 16.81 0.34
N CYS A 39 -5.48 15.61 0.44
CA CYS A 39 -4.09 15.46 0.85
C CYS A 39 -3.16 16.26 -0.07
N ILE A 40 -2.52 17.29 0.49
CA ILE A 40 -1.53 18.11 -0.22
C ILE A 40 -0.33 17.27 -0.72
N GLY A 41 -0.02 16.17 -0.02
CA GLY A 41 1.06 15.25 -0.36
C GLY A 41 0.66 14.13 -1.32
N ALA A 42 -0.56 14.11 -1.88
CA ALA A 42 -1.05 12.97 -2.65
C ALA A 42 -0.13 12.59 -3.84
N ASN A 43 0.44 13.58 -4.53
CA ASN A 43 1.34 13.31 -5.65
C ASN A 43 2.71 12.79 -5.19
N LEU A 44 3.25 13.33 -4.09
CA LEU A 44 4.50 12.84 -3.52
C LEU A 44 4.35 11.40 -3.02
N ALA A 45 3.26 11.11 -2.30
CA ALA A 45 2.98 9.76 -1.81
C ALA A 45 2.85 8.74 -2.94
N ARG A 46 2.23 9.10 -4.08
CA ARG A 46 2.17 8.24 -5.27
C ARG A 46 3.56 7.98 -5.84
N LEU A 47 4.36 9.02 -6.03
CA LEU A 47 5.73 8.87 -6.52
C LEU A 47 6.57 7.96 -5.61
N GLU A 48 6.48 8.13 -4.30
CA GLU A 48 7.21 7.28 -3.33
C GLU A 48 6.78 5.82 -3.44
N ILE A 49 5.48 5.55 -3.51
CA ILE A 49 4.93 4.19 -3.67
C ILE A 49 5.39 3.58 -4.99
N ASP A 50 5.32 4.33 -6.09
CA ASP A 50 5.75 3.87 -7.41
C ASP A 50 7.24 3.50 -7.40
N LEU A 51 8.10 4.33 -6.81
CA LEU A 51 9.53 4.05 -6.69
C LEU A 51 9.80 2.81 -5.83
N ILE A 52 9.16 2.70 -4.67
CA ILE A 52 9.36 1.58 -3.75
C ILE A 52 8.94 0.26 -4.38
N PHE A 53 7.73 0.18 -4.95
CA PHE A 53 7.24 -1.09 -5.49
C PHE A 53 7.95 -1.50 -6.78
N ASN A 54 8.34 -0.57 -7.65
CA ASN A 54 9.17 -0.90 -8.81
C ASN A 54 10.55 -1.41 -8.38
N ALA A 55 11.21 -0.74 -7.41
CA ALA A 55 12.50 -1.21 -6.91
C ALA A 55 12.41 -2.61 -6.26
N ILE A 56 11.33 -2.90 -5.53
CA ILE A 56 11.08 -4.24 -4.98
C ILE A 56 10.89 -5.26 -6.12
N ALA A 57 10.08 -4.93 -7.14
CA ALA A 57 9.84 -5.82 -8.27
C ALA A 57 11.13 -6.12 -9.06
N ASP A 58 11.98 -5.11 -9.27
CA ASP A 58 13.21 -5.23 -10.06
C ASP A 58 14.35 -5.93 -9.30
N HIS A 59 14.49 -5.68 -8.00
CA HIS A 59 15.65 -6.10 -7.21
C HIS A 59 15.38 -7.22 -6.21
N LEU A 60 14.11 -7.44 -5.84
CA LEU A 60 13.68 -8.39 -4.82
C LEU A 60 12.52 -9.28 -5.32
N PRO A 61 12.62 -9.89 -6.53
CA PRO A 61 11.49 -10.62 -7.13
C PRO A 61 11.07 -11.85 -6.32
N ASP A 62 12.01 -12.45 -5.58
CA ASP A 62 11.80 -13.65 -4.76
C ASP A 62 11.61 -13.34 -3.27
N ILE A 63 11.28 -12.09 -2.92
CA ILE A 63 11.02 -11.71 -1.53
C ILE A 63 9.87 -12.54 -0.94
N THR A 64 10.10 -13.13 0.23
CA THR A 64 9.10 -13.98 0.90
C THR A 64 8.93 -13.60 2.36
N ARG A 65 7.71 -13.75 2.88
CA ARG A 65 7.44 -13.51 4.30
C ARG A 65 8.07 -14.59 5.18
N LEU A 66 8.64 -14.17 6.31
CA LEU A 66 9.16 -15.08 7.35
C LEU A 66 8.13 -15.39 8.45
N GLY A 67 7.00 -14.68 8.47
CA GLY A 67 5.94 -14.86 9.46
C GLY A 67 4.79 -13.90 9.19
N ASP A 68 3.93 -13.68 10.18
CA ASP A 68 2.85 -12.69 10.08
C ASP A 68 3.34 -11.28 10.43
N PRO A 69 2.80 -10.23 9.77
CA PRO A 69 3.18 -8.86 10.06
C PRO A 69 2.65 -8.41 11.42
N ARG A 70 3.44 -7.61 12.14
CA ARG A 70 3.01 -6.95 13.37
C ARG A 70 2.28 -5.65 13.03
N ARG A 71 1.03 -5.52 13.45
CA ARG A 71 0.21 -4.34 13.19
C ARG A 71 0.62 -3.15 14.07
N LEU A 72 0.51 -1.95 13.51
CA LEU A 72 0.60 -0.71 14.24
C LEU A 72 -0.62 -0.58 15.16
N ARG A 73 -0.40 -0.34 16.46
CA ARG A 73 -1.48 -0.05 17.41
C ARG A 73 -1.81 1.44 17.35
N SER A 74 -2.87 1.79 16.63
CA SER A 74 -3.36 3.16 16.51
C SER A 74 -4.88 3.17 16.35
N GLY A 75 -5.56 4.12 17.00
CA GLY A 75 -6.99 4.36 16.80
C GLY A 75 -7.31 5.16 15.54
N TRP A 76 -6.28 5.62 14.81
CA TRP A 76 -6.44 6.50 13.65
C TRP A 76 -5.85 5.92 12.36
N LEU A 77 -4.69 5.25 12.46
CA LEU A 77 -3.97 4.71 11.30
C LEU A 77 -4.01 3.18 11.32
N ASN A 78 -4.40 2.58 10.19
CA ASN A 78 -4.18 1.16 9.95
C ASN A 78 -2.83 0.99 9.24
N GLY A 79 -1.92 0.20 9.82
CA GLY A 79 -0.59 0.03 9.26
C GLY A 79 0.13 -1.21 9.77
N ILE A 80 1.19 -1.58 9.07
CA ILE A 80 2.14 -2.60 9.51
C ILE A 80 3.29 -1.88 10.21
N LYS A 81 3.55 -2.23 11.48
CA LYS A 81 4.68 -1.69 12.23
C LYS A 81 5.98 -2.41 11.85
N GLU A 82 5.89 -3.68 11.50
CA GLU A 82 7.02 -4.53 11.16
C GLU A 82 6.56 -5.74 10.35
N PHE A 83 7.33 -6.11 9.33
CA PHE A 83 7.12 -7.32 8.54
C PHE A 83 8.46 -7.95 8.19
N GLN A 84 8.76 -9.10 8.79
CA GLN A 84 10.03 -9.79 8.54
C GLN A 84 9.95 -10.60 7.24
N VAL A 85 10.97 -10.44 6.41
CA VAL A 85 11.05 -11.01 5.06
C VAL A 85 12.44 -11.60 4.80
N ASP A 86 12.48 -12.61 3.96
CA ASP A 86 13.68 -13.17 3.38
C ASP A 86 13.82 -12.64 1.95
N TYR A 87 14.94 -11.97 1.68
CA TYR A 87 15.24 -11.40 0.36
C TYR A 87 15.70 -12.44 -0.65
N LYS A 88 16.00 -13.69 -0.23
CA LYS A 88 16.48 -14.82 -1.03
C LYS A 88 17.79 -14.62 -1.80
N THR A 89 18.26 -13.38 -1.96
CA THR A 89 19.56 -13.05 -2.52
C THR A 89 20.65 -13.13 -1.44
N SER A 90 21.77 -13.77 -1.76
CA SER A 90 22.97 -13.78 -0.91
C SER A 90 23.68 -12.42 -1.01
N GLY A 91 23.14 -11.39 -0.37
CA GLY A 91 23.72 -10.03 -0.33
C GLY A 91 22.68 -8.92 -0.42
N CYS A 92 23.09 -7.69 -0.12
CA CYS A 92 22.26 -6.50 -0.38
C CYS A 92 22.08 -6.37 -1.90
N PRO A 93 20.85 -6.34 -2.44
CA PRO A 93 20.60 -6.34 -3.89
C PRO A 93 20.98 -5.01 -4.56
N VAL A 94 21.24 -3.96 -3.77
CA VAL A 94 21.69 -2.65 -4.22
C VAL A 94 23.17 -2.45 -3.89
N LYS A 95 23.94 -2.02 -4.90
CA LYS A 95 25.32 -1.56 -4.70
C LYS A 95 25.28 -0.17 -4.06
N HIS A 96 25.82 -0.03 -2.85
CA HIS A 96 26.03 1.26 -2.18
C HIS A 96 27.14 2.06 -2.85
#